data_AF-A0A7S2IHT6-F1
#
_entry.id   AF-A0A7S2IHT6-F1
#
_cell.length_a   1.000
_cell.length_b   1.000
_cell.length_c   1.000
_cell.angle_alpha   90.00
_cell.angle_beta   90.00
_cell.angle_gamma   90.00
#
_symmetry.space_group_name_H-M   'P 1'
#
loop_
_entity.id
_entity.type
_entity.pdbx_description
1 polymer ?
#
loop_
_entity_poly.entity_id
_entity_poly.type
_entity_poly.pdbx_seq_one_letter_code
_entity_poly.pdbx_strand_id
1 'polypeptide(L)'
;AHAAGRHCGALVQVATASIAWKVSGILANVQYFWLVLGALWCHRSRDAGGEGVRRFIGAIVAFTLLRAVALLVATWYFRGVGDRMRRERSQDAFDKATPATRRQIAALPRERFAAGAEGFNTRCVVCIADFDEGDELARLPCAHSFHCQCIEPWLRKNNRCPLCM
;
A
#
# COMPACT_ATOMS: atom_id res chain seq x y z
N ALA A 1 -13.30 3.09 21.59
CA ALA A 1 -11.93 3.38 22.06
C ALA A 1 -10.87 2.37 21.57
N HIS A 2 -11.13 1.05 21.58
CA HIS A 2 -10.13 0.01 21.25
C HIS A 2 -9.62 -0.04 19.79
N ALA A 3 -10.40 0.42 18.81
CA ALA A 3 -9.99 0.39 17.39
C ALA A 3 -8.98 1.50 17.03
N ALA A 4 -9.08 2.67 17.65
CA ALA A 4 -8.18 3.80 17.41
C ALA A 4 -6.76 3.54 17.93
N GLY A 5 -6.62 2.85 19.07
CA GLY A 5 -5.31 2.50 19.64
C GLY A 5 -4.51 1.52 18.77
N ARG A 6 -5.18 0.57 18.11
CA ARG A 6 -4.53 -0.39 17.19
C ARG A 6 -4.01 0.28 15.91
N HIS A 7 -4.75 1.27 15.39
CA HIS A 7 -4.31 2.07 14.26
C HIS A 7 -3.11 2.97 14.59
N CYS A 8 -3.11 3.57 15.79
CA CYS A 8 -2.00 4.42 16.22
C CYS A 8 -0.70 3.60 16.41
N GLY A 9 -0.79 2.42 17.02
CA GLY A 9 0.35 1.51 17.18
C GLY A 9 0.93 1.03 15.84
N ALA A 10 0.07 0.71 14.86
CA ALA A 10 0.52 0.31 13.53
C ALA A 10 1.22 1.44 12.77
N LEU A 11 0.73 2.68 12.89
CA LEU A 11 1.36 3.86 12.28
C LEU A 11 2.72 4.16 12.91
N VAL A 12 2.85 4.03 14.24
CA VAL A 12 4.13 4.20 14.95
C VAL A 12 5.12 3.11 14.53
N GLN A 13 4.68 1.85 14.39
CA GLN A 13 5.55 0.77 13.92
C GLN A 13 6.01 0.98 12.47
N VAL A 14 5.15 1.46 11.57
CA VAL A 14 5.55 1.79 10.19
C VAL A 14 6.52 2.98 10.16
N ALA A 15 6.29 3.99 11.00
CA ALA A 15 7.17 5.16 11.10
C ALA A 15 8.55 4.80 11.66
N THR A 16 8.62 3.96 12.69
CA THR A 16 9.88 3.54 13.35
C THR A 16 10.60 2.40 12.62
N ALA A 17 9.89 1.59 11.83
CA ALA A 17 10.48 0.59 10.95
C ALA A 17 11.07 1.21 9.67
N SER A 18 10.71 2.46 9.36
CA SER A 18 11.25 3.16 8.20
C SER A 18 12.78 3.27 8.29
N ILE A 19 13.45 3.03 7.16
CA ILE A 19 14.90 3.15 7.03
C ILE A 19 15.35 4.57 7.42
N ALA A 20 14.51 5.58 7.17
CA ALA A 20 14.73 6.96 7.57
C ALA A 20 14.88 7.14 9.09
N TRP A 21 14.05 6.45 9.90
CA TRP A 21 14.15 6.52 11.37
C TRP A 21 15.44 5.87 11.89
N LYS A 22 15.81 4.71 11.34
CA LYS A 22 17.05 3.99 11.71
C LYS A 22 18.31 4.77 11.30
N VAL A 23 18.30 5.36 10.11
CA VAL A 23 19.38 6.23 9.62
C VAL A 23 19.48 7.48 10.50
N SER A 24 18.37 8.10 10.88
CA SER A 24 18.37 9.26 11.78
C SER A 24 19.04 8.96 13.13
N GLY A 25 18.75 7.79 13.73
CA GLY A 25 19.33 7.39 15.02
C GLY A 25 20.85 7.18 14.96
N ILE A 26 21.34 6.49 13.92
CA ILE A 26 22.78 6.26 13.72
C ILE A 26 23.51 7.60 13.49
N LEU A 27 22.93 8.49 12.69
CA LEU A 27 23.52 9.79 12.40
C LEU A 27 23.61 10.68 13.65
N ALA A 28 22.60 10.64 14.52
CA ALA A 28 22.61 11.35 15.80
C ALA A 28 23.73 10.86 16.71
N ASN A 29 23.90 9.53 16.85
CA ASN A 29 24.96 8.96 17.67
C ASN A 29 26.36 9.33 17.18
N VAL A 30 26.58 9.36 15.87
CA VAL A 30 27.86 9.78 15.27
C VAL A 30 28.13 11.28 15.53
N GLN A 31 27.10 12.12 15.50
CA GLN A 31 27.23 13.55 15.79
C GLN A 31 27.57 13.80 17.27
N TYR A 32 26.92 13.10 18.20
CA TYR A 32 27.26 13.20 19.63
C TYR A 32 28.69 12.75 19.90
N PHE A 33 29.13 11.63 19.32
CA PHE A 33 30.50 11.14 19.49
C PHE A 33 31.54 12.14 18.96
N TRP A 34 31.29 12.76 17.81
CA TRP A 34 32.17 13.78 17.24
C TRP A 34 32.25 15.06 18.08
N LEU A 35 31.12 15.52 18.63
CA LEU A 35 31.07 16.68 19.52
C LEU A 35 31.83 16.43 20.83
N VAL A 36 31.73 15.22 21.39
CA VAL A 36 32.46 14.83 22.60
C VAL A 36 33.96 14.76 22.34
N LEU A 37 34.40 14.15 21.23
CA LEU A 37 35.81 14.14 20.83
C LEU A 37 36.36 15.55 20.59
N GLY A 38 35.53 16.43 20.02
CA GLY A 38 35.81 17.83 19.85
C GLY A 38 36.02 18.62 21.13
N ALA A 39 35.10 18.44 22.09
CA ALA A 39 35.18 19.05 23.40
C ALA A 39 36.39 18.52 24.19
N LEU A 40 36.69 17.22 24.09
CA LEU A 40 37.88 16.60 24.69
C LEU A 40 39.17 17.13 24.08
N TRP A 41 39.22 17.32 22.76
CA TRP A 41 40.36 17.93 22.07
C TRP A 41 40.57 19.37 22.56
N CYS A 42 39.51 20.18 22.57
CA CYS A 42 39.56 21.57 23.04
C CYS A 42 39.96 21.69 24.52
N HIS A 43 39.56 20.74 25.37
CA HIS A 43 39.91 20.73 26.79
C HIS A 43 41.38 20.31 27.03
N ARG A 44 41.90 19.39 26.21
CA ARG A 44 43.29 18.93 26.26
C ARG A 44 44.26 19.95 25.64
N SER A 45 43.82 20.69 24.61
CA SER A 45 44.61 21.67 23.87
C SER A 45 44.48 23.09 24.46
N ARG A 46 44.67 23.23 25.78
CA ARG A 46 44.53 24.51 26.51
C ARG A 46 45.44 25.66 26.01
N ASP A 47 46.38 25.39 25.10
CA ASP A 47 47.32 26.38 24.54
C ASP A 47 47.10 26.70 23.05
N ALA A 48 46.09 26.12 22.39
CA ALA A 48 45.84 26.41 20.97
C ALA A 48 45.09 27.74 20.82
N GLY A 49 45.80 28.78 20.38
CA GLY A 49 45.23 30.10 20.06
C GLY A 49 44.01 30.04 19.12
N GLY A 50 43.25 31.15 19.05
CA GLY A 50 41.91 31.23 18.44
C GLY A 50 41.75 30.72 16.99
N GLU A 51 42.84 30.56 16.25
CA GLU A 51 42.90 29.90 14.93
C GLU A 51 42.44 28.43 14.98
N GLY A 52 42.85 27.68 16.02
CA GLY A 52 42.50 26.26 16.18
C GLY A 52 41.02 26.04 16.49
N VAL A 53 40.44 26.91 17.32
CA VAL A 53 39.02 26.89 17.66
C VAL A 53 38.15 27.22 16.44
N ARG A 54 38.54 28.21 15.63
CA ARG A 54 37.82 28.57 14.39
C ARG A 54 37.78 27.44 13.37
N ARG A 55 38.91 26.72 13.19
CA ARG A 55 38.97 25.54 12.31
C ARG A 55 38.09 24.40 12.81
N PHE A 56 38.06 24.20 14.13
CA PHE A 56 37.21 23.18 14.76
C PHE A 56 35.71 23.49 14.60
N ILE A 57 35.30 24.74 14.84
CA ILE A 57 33.92 25.19 14.61
C ILE A 57 33.53 25.04 13.13
N GLY A 58 34.43 25.43 12.21
CA GLY A 58 34.21 25.27 10.77
C GLY A 58 34.01 23.81 10.35
N ALA A 59 34.80 22.89 10.91
CA ALA A 59 34.66 21.46 10.65
C ALA A 59 33.33 20.89 11.16
N ILE A 60 32.86 21.32 12.35
CA ILE A 60 31.55 20.93 12.87
C ILE A 60 30.44 21.41 11.93
N VAL A 61 30.45 22.69 11.56
CA VAL A 61 29.42 23.28 10.69
C VAL A 61 29.42 22.62 9.31
N ALA A 62 30.59 22.36 8.73
CA ALA A 62 30.68 21.66 7.44
C ALA A 62 30.10 20.24 7.53
N PHE A 63 30.40 19.51 8.61
CA PHE A 63 29.90 18.15 8.79
C PHE A 63 28.39 18.10 9.04
N THR A 64 27.84 19.05 9.81
CA THR A 64 26.39 19.15 10.04
C THR A 64 25.64 19.54 8.77
N LEU A 65 26.18 20.45 7.96
CA LEU A 65 25.61 20.83 6.67
C LEU A 65 25.63 19.67 5.68
N LEU A 66 26.76 18.97 5.54
CA LEU A 66 26.88 17.80 4.66
C LEU A 66 25.86 16.70 5.04
N ARG A 67 25.66 16.49 6.35
CA ARG A 67 24.66 15.55 6.89
C ARG A 67 23.23 15.97 6.59
N ALA A 68 22.89 17.24 6.77
CA ALA A 68 21.58 17.76 6.43
C ALA A 68 21.26 17.56 4.94
N VAL A 69 22.22 17.85 4.06
CA VAL A 69 22.08 17.63 2.61
C VAL A 69 21.86 16.16 2.28
N ALA A 70 22.65 15.25 2.87
CA ALA A 70 22.49 13.81 2.65
C ALA A 70 21.09 13.29 3.07
N LEU A 71 20.54 13.81 4.17
CA LEU A 71 19.18 13.48 4.62
C LEU A 71 18.09 14.01 3.71
N LEU A 72 18.25 15.23 3.19
CA LEU A 72 17.32 15.81 2.23
C LEU A 72 17.32 15.01 0.93
N VAL A 73 18.49 14.62 0.41
CA VAL A 73 18.62 13.79 -0.78
C VAL A 73 18.02 12.40 -0.57
N ALA A 74 18.31 11.75 0.57
CA ALA A 74 17.74 10.45 0.89
C ALA A 74 16.21 10.53 0.97
N THR A 75 15.68 11.55 1.64
CA THR A 75 14.22 11.73 1.78
C THR A 75 13.56 12.04 0.44
N TRP A 76 14.18 12.86 -0.42
CA TRP A 76 13.70 13.11 -1.78
C TRP A 76 13.68 11.82 -2.62
N TYR A 77 14.75 11.04 -2.56
CA TYR A 77 14.86 9.75 -3.26
C TYR A 77 13.80 8.75 -2.77
N PHE A 78 13.66 8.57 -1.46
CA PHE A 78 12.69 7.62 -0.89
C PHE A 78 11.25 8.07 -1.07
N ARG A 79 10.94 9.36 -0.99
CA ARG A 79 9.61 9.89 -1.34
C ARG A 79 9.33 9.65 -2.82
N GLY A 80 10.27 9.93 -3.72
CA GLY A 80 10.10 9.69 -5.16
C GLY A 80 9.87 8.21 -5.51
N VAL A 81 10.62 7.30 -4.88
CA VAL A 81 10.43 5.85 -5.06
C VAL A 81 9.12 5.36 -4.43
N GLY A 82 8.78 5.85 -3.23
CA GLY A 82 7.54 5.51 -2.54
C GLY A 82 6.28 6.02 -3.28
N ASP A 83 6.36 7.20 -3.89
CA ASP A 83 5.29 7.78 -4.70
C ASP A 83 5.06 6.95 -5.98
N ARG A 84 6.13 6.43 -6.61
CA ARG A 84 6.03 5.52 -7.75
C ARG A 84 5.29 4.22 -7.38
N MET A 85 5.65 3.59 -6.27
CA MET A 85 5.01 2.36 -5.77
C MET A 85 3.53 2.56 -5.40
N ARG A 86 3.18 3.70 -4.81
CA ARG A 86 1.78 4.05 -4.50
C ARG A 86 0.96 4.18 -5.79
N ARG A 87 1.55 4.77 -6.84
CA ARG A 87 0.91 4.93 -8.14
C ARG A 87 0.67 3.58 -8.83
N GLU A 88 1.66 2.70 -8.80
CA GLU A 88 1.54 1.32 -9.31
C GLU A 88 0.43 0.54 -8.60
N ARG A 89 0.39 0.55 -7.25
CA ARG A 89 -0.69 -0.10 -6.50
C ARG A 89 -2.07 0.48 -6.79
N SER A 90 -2.16 1.79 -7.05
CA SER A 90 -3.42 2.44 -7.44
C SER A 90 -3.86 2.06 -8.86
N GLN A 91 -2.92 1.88 -9.79
CA GLN A 91 -3.18 1.37 -11.14
C GLN A 91 -3.61 -0.10 -11.11
N ASP A 92 -2.92 -0.97 -10.36
CA ASP A 92 -3.34 -2.37 -10.17
C ASP A 92 -4.77 -2.50 -9.61
N ALA A 93 -5.17 -1.57 -8.73
CA ALA A 93 -6.52 -1.53 -8.18
C ALA A 93 -7.55 -1.09 -9.24
N PHE A 94 -7.19 -0.14 -10.10
CA PHE A 94 -8.01 0.32 -11.23
C PHE A 94 -8.13 -0.75 -12.32
N ASP A 95 -7.04 -1.42 -12.67
CA ASP A 95 -7.01 -2.49 -13.68
C ASP A 95 -7.77 -3.75 -13.20
N LYS A 96 -7.78 -4.02 -11.90
CA LYS A 96 -8.70 -5.02 -11.32
C LYS A 96 -10.17 -4.58 -11.37
N ALA A 97 -10.43 -3.28 -11.39
CA ALA A 97 -11.76 -2.70 -11.48
C ALA A 97 -12.23 -2.49 -12.92
N THR A 98 -11.40 -2.72 -13.95
CA THR A 98 -11.87 -2.65 -15.33
C THR A 98 -12.98 -3.68 -15.55
N PRO A 99 -14.19 -3.24 -15.96
CA PRO A 99 -15.33 -4.12 -16.11
C PRO A 99 -15.12 -5.12 -17.25
N ALA A 100 -15.68 -6.32 -17.08
CA ALA A 100 -15.59 -7.36 -18.10
C ALA A 100 -16.15 -6.84 -19.43
N THR A 101 -15.42 -7.04 -20.52
CA THR A 101 -15.88 -6.62 -21.84
C THR A 101 -17.17 -7.37 -22.22
N ARG A 102 -18.06 -6.71 -22.97
CA ARG A 102 -19.37 -7.28 -23.38
C ARG A 102 -19.24 -8.65 -24.05
N ARG A 103 -18.10 -8.91 -24.73
CA ARG A 103 -17.76 -10.20 -25.34
C ARG A 103 -17.51 -11.32 -24.31
N GLN A 104 -16.86 -11.01 -23.19
CA GLN A 104 -16.60 -11.97 -22.11
C GLN A 104 -17.90 -12.36 -21.39
N ILE A 105 -18.82 -11.42 -21.21
CA ILE A 105 -20.14 -11.68 -20.61
C ILE A 105 -21.00 -12.52 -21.57
N ALA A 106 -20.97 -12.22 -22.86
CA ALA A 106 -21.71 -12.98 -23.87
C ALA A 106 -21.19 -14.42 -24.05
N ALA A 107 -19.92 -14.68 -23.73
CA ALA A 107 -19.29 -16.00 -23.83
C ALA A 107 -19.59 -16.93 -22.63
N LEU A 108 -20.35 -16.47 -21.63
CA LEU A 108 -20.71 -17.32 -20.49
C LEU A 108 -21.64 -18.47 -20.93
N PRO A 109 -21.41 -19.70 -20.44
CA PRO A 109 -22.33 -20.82 -20.65
C PRO A 109 -23.74 -20.45 -20.20
N ARG A 110 -24.69 -20.58 -21.12
CA ARG A 110 -26.12 -20.37 -20.86
C ARG A 110 -26.80 -21.73 -20.79
N GLU A 111 -27.48 -21.98 -19.70
CA GLU A 111 -28.24 -23.20 -19.45
C GLU A 111 -29.70 -22.82 -19.22
N ARG A 112 -30.64 -23.66 -19.65
CA ARG A 112 -32.05 -23.50 -19.29
C ARG A 112 -32.32 -24.28 -18.02
N PHE A 113 -32.99 -23.66 -17.06
CA PHE A 113 -33.41 -24.37 -15.86
C PHE A 113 -34.47 -25.42 -16.21
N ALA A 114 -34.26 -26.66 -15.76
CA ALA A 114 -35.21 -27.75 -15.89
C ALA A 114 -35.80 -28.05 -14.51
N ALA A 115 -37.13 -28.07 -14.40
CA ALA A 115 -37.81 -28.43 -13.16
C ALA A 115 -37.45 -29.88 -12.79
N GLY A 116 -36.76 -30.06 -11.66
CA GLY A 116 -36.24 -31.37 -11.20
C GLY A 116 -34.71 -31.51 -11.24
N ALA A 117 -33.97 -30.47 -11.64
CA ALA A 117 -32.52 -30.46 -11.52
C ALA A 117 -32.08 -30.29 -10.04
N GLU A 118 -31.65 -31.38 -9.41
CA GLU A 118 -31.02 -31.36 -8.08
C GLU A 118 -29.62 -30.71 -8.17
N GLY A 119 -29.53 -29.42 -7.85
CA GLY A 119 -28.29 -28.64 -7.94
C GLY A 119 -28.19 -27.53 -6.89
N PHE A 120 -26.96 -27.11 -6.58
CA PHE A 120 -26.60 -26.25 -5.44
C PHE A 120 -27.13 -24.79 -5.46
N ASN A 121 -27.85 -24.35 -6.50
CA ASN A 121 -28.48 -23.03 -6.52
C ASN A 121 -29.82 -23.11 -7.27
N THR A 122 -30.92 -23.18 -6.54
CA THR A 122 -32.31 -23.12 -7.07
C THR A 122 -32.89 -21.71 -7.07
N ARG A 123 -32.10 -20.71 -6.67
CA ARG A 123 -32.53 -19.32 -6.55
C ARG A 123 -31.47 -18.34 -7.02
N CYS A 124 -31.91 -17.23 -7.57
CA CYS A 124 -31.07 -16.11 -7.95
C CYS A 124 -30.92 -15.13 -6.80
N VAL A 125 -29.71 -14.91 -6.29
CA VAL A 125 -29.49 -13.97 -5.17
C VAL A 125 -29.51 -12.49 -5.60
N VAL A 126 -29.54 -12.22 -6.91
CA VAL A 126 -29.56 -10.85 -7.44
C VAL A 126 -30.99 -10.30 -7.43
N CYS A 127 -31.98 -11.10 -7.86
CA CYS A 127 -33.40 -10.75 -7.80
C CYS A 127 -34.13 -11.36 -6.60
N ILE A 128 -33.49 -12.28 -5.86
CA ILE A 128 -34.03 -12.96 -4.67
C ILE A 128 -35.28 -13.79 -5.05
N ALA A 129 -35.32 -14.32 -6.27
CA ALA A 129 -36.39 -15.18 -6.78
C ALA A 129 -35.86 -16.59 -7.06
N ASP A 130 -36.72 -17.59 -6.92
CA ASP A 130 -36.43 -18.97 -7.32
C ASP A 130 -36.37 -19.09 -8.86
N PHE A 131 -35.73 -20.14 -9.35
CA PHE A 131 -35.67 -20.42 -10.79
C PHE A 131 -36.91 -21.16 -11.26
N ASP A 132 -37.51 -20.67 -12.34
CA ASP A 132 -38.66 -21.30 -12.98
C ASP A 132 -38.24 -22.14 -14.21
N GLU A 133 -39.05 -23.13 -14.57
CA GLU A 133 -38.79 -23.98 -15.72
C GLU A 133 -38.67 -23.15 -17.01
N GLY A 134 -37.57 -23.33 -17.73
CA GLY A 134 -37.28 -22.59 -18.95
C GLY A 134 -36.52 -21.28 -18.77
N ASP A 135 -36.24 -20.86 -17.52
CA ASP A 135 -35.41 -19.69 -17.24
C ASP A 135 -34.02 -19.82 -17.86
N GLU A 136 -33.54 -18.73 -18.47
CA GLU A 136 -32.17 -18.65 -18.96
C GLU A 136 -31.21 -18.29 -17.83
N LEU A 137 -30.38 -19.25 -17.45
CA LEU A 137 -29.35 -19.11 -16.44
C LEU A 137 -27.99 -18.94 -17.09
N ALA A 138 -27.20 -17.98 -16.61
CA ALA A 138 -25.78 -17.90 -16.91
C ALA A 138 -24.98 -18.51 -15.77
N ARG A 139 -24.11 -19.46 -16.11
CA ARG A 139 -23.19 -20.09 -15.16
C ARG A 139 -21.82 -19.41 -15.24
N LEU A 140 -21.34 -18.89 -14.12
CA LEU A 140 -19.99 -18.30 -14.05
C LEU A 140 -18.92 -19.41 -13.97
N PRO A 141 -17.63 -19.10 -14.26
CA PRO A 141 -16.52 -20.04 -14.11
C PRO A 141 -16.34 -20.60 -12.69
N CYS A 142 -16.90 -19.91 -11.68
CA CYS A 142 -16.94 -20.36 -10.28
C CYS A 142 -18.13 -21.29 -9.95
N ALA A 143 -18.84 -21.78 -10.97
CA ALA A 143 -20.01 -22.67 -10.87
C ALA A 143 -21.27 -22.06 -10.21
N HIS A 144 -21.30 -20.76 -9.93
CA HIS A 144 -22.51 -20.06 -9.49
C HIS A 144 -23.40 -19.69 -10.67
N SER A 145 -24.71 -19.94 -10.52
CA SER A 145 -25.73 -19.70 -11.54
C SER A 145 -26.65 -18.54 -11.14
N PHE A 146 -27.01 -17.72 -12.11
CA PHE A 146 -27.91 -16.57 -11.96
C PHE A 146 -28.75 -16.40 -13.23
N HIS A 147 -29.88 -15.71 -13.17
CA HIS A 147 -30.60 -15.32 -14.39
C HIS A 147 -29.69 -14.49 -15.30
N CYS A 148 -29.69 -14.78 -16.61
CA CYS A 148 -28.95 -14.03 -17.62
C CYS A 148 -29.22 -12.52 -17.52
N GLN A 149 -30.49 -12.15 -17.30
CA GLN A 149 -30.93 -10.76 -17.19
C GLN A 149 -30.44 -10.06 -15.90
N CYS A 150 -30.23 -10.81 -14.82
CA CYS A 150 -29.79 -10.27 -13.55
C CYS A 150 -28.27 -10.11 -13.47
N ILE A 151 -27.53 -11.06 -14.05
CA ILE A 151 -26.08 -11.11 -13.95
C ILE A 151 -25.36 -10.27 -15.00
N GLU A 152 -25.98 -10.01 -16.16
CA GLU A 152 -25.37 -9.14 -17.18
C GLU A 152 -25.17 -7.69 -16.68
N PRO A 153 -26.16 -7.00 -16.06
CA PRO A 153 -25.95 -5.68 -15.48
C PRO A 153 -24.91 -5.66 -14.36
N TRP A 154 -24.83 -6.74 -13.57
CA TRP A 154 -23.84 -6.89 -12.52
C TRP A 154 -22.42 -6.98 -13.10
N LEU A 155 -22.21 -7.85 -14.08
CA LEU A 155 -20.90 -8.08 -14.71
C LEU A 155 -20.39 -6.86 -15.50
N ARG A 156 -21.30 -6.00 -15.97
CA ARG A 156 -20.93 -4.70 -16.56
C ARG A 156 -20.35 -3.70 -15.55
N LYS A 157 -20.68 -3.85 -14.26
CA LYS A 157 -20.19 -2.96 -13.19
C LYS A 157 -19.06 -3.60 -12.38
N ASN A 158 -19.10 -4.92 -12.17
CA ASN A 158 -18.16 -5.67 -11.35
C ASN A 158 -17.78 -6.98 -12.06
N ASN A 159 -16.50 -7.25 -12.23
CA ASN A 159 -16.01 -8.50 -12.85
C ASN A 159 -15.97 -9.71 -11.88
N ARG A 160 -16.63 -9.63 -10.72
CA ARG A 160 -16.61 -10.65 -9.67
C ARG A 160 -17.98 -11.28 -9.47
N CYS A 161 -18.00 -12.55 -9.08
CA CYS A 161 -19.22 -13.23 -8.69
C CYS A 161 -19.78 -12.62 -7.39
N PRO A 162 -21.10 -12.33 -7.30
CA PRO A 162 -21.74 -11.87 -6.06
C PRO A 162 -21.55 -12.82 -4.86
N LEU A 163 -21.30 -14.11 -5.14
CA LEU A 163 -21.19 -15.17 -4.14
C LEU A 163 -19.74 -15.55 -3.77
N CYS A 164 -18.73 -15.19 -4.58
CA CYS A 164 -17.33 -15.55 -4.36
C CYS A 164 -16.48 -14.40 -3.79
N MET A 165 -17.08 -13.49 -3.01
CA MET A 165 -16.35 -12.37 -2.42
C MET A 165 -15.09 -12.81 -1.65
#